data_AF-A0A2U9R362-F1
#
_entry.id   AF-A0A2U9R362-F1
#
_cell.length_a   1.000
_cell.length_b   1.000
_cell.length_c   1.000
_cell.angle_alpha   90.00
_cell.angle_beta   90.00
_cell.angle_gamma   90.00
#
_symmetry.space_group_name_H-M   'P 1'
#
loop_
_entity.id
_entity.type
_entity.pdbx_description
1 polymer ?
#
loop_
_entity_poly.entity_id
_entity_poly.type
_entity_poly.pdbx_seq_one_letter_code
_entity_poly.pdbx_strand_id
1 'polypeptide(L)'
;MEETPPKRHTIIVDRGLASGGQRAHGLNRVLLMEKILREKVLDSQYWHVKASQLQFYGLLKECVLHVGCVGTYENSAKTKTTKFVALLLRLLQLAEIPKDVVEWLVVGDHGHVYLSVLFMVYVRLVFEDSAEIWKLLERKYNEYDKVRYIENGRVTDRHIDEIADGLLMESHFVDMTLPRLVRRWVLEEKGQLEERESLLADEFEEMVEKLEQEEQQKES
;
A
#
# COMPACT_ATOMS: atom_id res chain seq x y z
N MET A 1 4.94 31.68 -43.82
CA MET A 1 4.57 30.25 -43.89
C MET A 1 5.20 29.61 -42.69
N GLU A 2 4.42 29.49 -41.62
CA GLU A 2 4.90 28.95 -40.34
C GLU A 2 4.85 27.42 -40.48
N GLU A 3 6.02 26.79 -40.60
CA GLU A 3 6.11 25.34 -40.73
C GLU A 3 5.60 24.68 -39.44
N THR A 4 4.43 24.06 -39.52
CA THR A 4 3.92 23.22 -38.45
C THR A 4 4.91 22.08 -38.21
N PRO A 5 5.38 21.87 -36.97
CA PRO A 5 6.36 20.82 -36.69
C PRO A 5 5.80 19.45 -37.05
N PRO A 6 6.64 18.51 -37.53
CA PRO A 6 6.18 17.20 -37.97
C PRO A 6 5.49 16.47 -36.81
N LYS A 7 4.23 16.06 -37.01
CA LYS A 7 3.47 15.24 -36.05
C LYS A 7 4.23 13.93 -35.83
N ARG A 8 5.01 13.85 -34.74
CA ARG A 8 5.57 12.59 -34.26
C ARG A 8 4.40 11.63 -34.11
N HIS A 9 4.39 10.54 -34.90
CA HIS A 9 3.48 9.42 -34.67
C HIS A 9 3.91 8.77 -33.35
N THR A 10 3.44 9.33 -32.25
CA THR A 10 3.66 8.77 -30.92
C THR A 10 2.80 7.52 -30.83
N ILE A 11 3.43 6.36 -30.83
CA ILE A 11 2.76 5.09 -30.54
C ILE A 11 2.09 5.26 -29.17
N ILE A 12 0.77 5.21 -29.13
CA ILE A 12 0.00 5.31 -27.89
C ILE A 12 0.10 3.95 -27.19
N VAL A 13 1.07 3.82 -26.30
CA VAL A 13 1.20 2.67 -25.40
C VAL A 13 0.29 2.86 -24.18
N ASP A 14 -0.20 1.75 -23.63
CA ASP A 14 -1.01 1.73 -22.40
C ASP A 14 -2.22 2.68 -22.43
N ARG A 15 -2.94 2.73 -23.56
CA ARG A 15 -4.11 3.60 -23.78
C ARG A 15 -3.84 5.10 -23.53
N GLY A 16 -2.58 5.54 -23.62
CA GLY A 16 -2.19 6.94 -23.39
C GLY A 16 -1.95 7.28 -21.91
N LEU A 17 -2.04 6.29 -21.01
CA LEU A 17 -1.80 6.49 -19.57
C LEU A 17 -0.35 6.88 -19.28
N ALA A 18 0.59 6.49 -20.14
CA ALA A 18 2.01 6.78 -19.99
C ALA A 18 2.38 8.25 -20.28
N SER A 19 1.58 8.98 -21.07
CA SER A 19 1.90 10.36 -21.47
C SER A 19 1.43 11.39 -20.43
N GLY A 20 2.38 12.13 -19.83
CA GLY A 20 2.07 13.29 -18.98
C GLY A 20 1.63 12.99 -17.56
N GLY A 21 1.68 11.72 -17.14
CA GLY A 21 1.36 11.33 -15.76
C GLY A 21 2.46 11.70 -14.77
N GLN A 22 2.04 11.84 -13.51
CA GLN A 22 2.91 12.03 -12.36
C GLN A 22 3.92 10.87 -12.22
N ARG A 23 5.12 11.18 -11.75
CA ARG A 23 6.24 10.22 -11.75
C ARG A 23 6.64 9.86 -10.32
N ALA A 24 7.03 8.60 -10.14
CA ALA A 24 7.67 8.08 -8.94
C ALA A 24 8.71 7.04 -9.37
N HIS A 25 9.86 7.00 -8.71
CA HIS A 25 10.96 6.07 -9.06
C HIS A 25 11.42 6.19 -10.53
N GLY A 26 11.30 7.39 -11.11
CA GLY A 26 11.61 7.64 -12.52
C GLY A 26 10.60 7.08 -13.53
N LEU A 27 9.54 6.40 -13.09
CA LEU A 27 8.45 5.86 -13.92
C LEU A 27 7.17 6.69 -13.72
N ASN A 28 6.20 6.58 -14.63
CA ASN A 28 4.87 7.11 -14.39
C ASN A 28 4.19 6.25 -13.31
N ARG A 29 3.53 6.87 -12.31
CA ARG A 29 2.91 6.18 -11.18
C ARG A 29 1.91 5.11 -11.60
N VAL A 30 1.20 5.33 -12.70
CA VAL A 30 0.27 4.33 -13.26
C VAL A 30 1.01 3.05 -13.68
N LEU A 31 2.28 3.17 -14.09
CA LEU A 31 3.08 2.03 -14.55
C LEU A 31 3.63 1.16 -13.43
N LEU A 32 3.49 1.58 -12.17
CA LEU A 32 3.86 0.77 -10.99
C LEU A 32 2.96 -0.47 -10.85
N MET A 33 1.73 -0.39 -11.34
CA MET A 33 0.85 -1.56 -11.45
C MET A 33 1.12 -2.31 -12.76
N GLU A 34 1.17 -3.63 -12.75
CA GLU A 34 1.50 -4.47 -13.90
C GLU A 34 0.54 -4.27 -15.06
N LYS A 35 1.06 -4.34 -16.29
CA LYS A 35 0.28 -4.13 -17.51
C LYS A 35 -0.98 -5.00 -17.58
N ILE A 36 -0.86 -6.30 -17.31
CA ILE A 36 -1.99 -7.24 -17.38
C ILE A 36 -3.06 -6.88 -16.36
N LEU A 37 -2.65 -6.48 -15.14
CA LEU A 37 -3.58 -6.09 -14.09
C LEU A 37 -4.29 -4.78 -14.45
N ARG A 38 -3.56 -3.78 -14.95
CA ARG A 38 -4.14 -2.52 -15.42
C ARG A 38 -5.17 -2.75 -16.52
N GLU A 39 -4.86 -3.55 -17.54
CA GLU A 39 -5.80 -3.83 -18.63
C GLU A 39 -7.11 -4.43 -18.11
N LYS A 40 -7.03 -5.41 -17.20
CA LYS A 40 -8.22 -6.00 -16.57
C LYS A 40 -9.02 -5.01 -15.72
N VAL A 41 -8.35 -4.14 -14.97
CA VAL A 41 -9.02 -3.08 -14.20
C VAL A 41 -9.73 -2.12 -15.15
N LEU A 42 -9.03 -1.66 -16.19
CA LEU A 42 -9.56 -0.70 -17.17
C LEU A 42 -10.74 -1.26 -17.97
N ASP A 43 -10.81 -2.58 -18.18
CA ASP A 43 -11.91 -3.27 -18.84
C ASP A 43 -13.04 -3.67 -17.88
N SER A 44 -12.87 -3.46 -16.58
CA SER A 44 -13.89 -3.77 -15.60
C SER A 44 -15.09 -2.82 -15.70
N GLN A 45 -16.30 -3.35 -15.53
CA GLN A 45 -17.52 -2.54 -15.50
C GLN A 45 -17.45 -1.46 -14.41
N TYR A 46 -16.86 -1.78 -13.25
CA TYR A 46 -16.71 -0.84 -12.14
C TYR A 46 -15.86 0.38 -12.52
N TRP A 47 -14.81 0.17 -13.32
CA TRP A 47 -13.96 1.25 -13.82
C TRP A 47 -14.72 2.20 -14.75
N HIS A 48 -15.42 1.64 -15.73
CA HIS A 48 -16.18 2.42 -16.71
C HIS A 48 -17.34 3.19 -16.09
N VAL A 49 -18.06 2.59 -15.14
CA VAL A 49 -19.23 3.22 -14.52
C VAL A 49 -18.84 4.25 -13.47
N LYS A 50 -17.78 4.00 -12.69
CA LYS A 50 -17.51 4.78 -11.47
C LYS A 50 -16.05 5.16 -11.29
N ALA A 51 -15.14 4.17 -11.19
CA ALA A 51 -13.80 4.42 -10.66
C ALA A 51 -12.99 5.44 -11.51
N SER A 52 -13.15 5.43 -12.83
CA SER A 52 -12.42 6.34 -13.74
C SER A 52 -12.67 7.83 -13.50
N GLN A 53 -13.82 8.20 -12.92
CA GLN A 53 -14.24 9.60 -12.75
C GLN A 53 -14.03 10.13 -11.33
N LEU A 54 -13.64 9.27 -10.39
CA LEU A 54 -13.54 9.65 -8.98
C LEU A 54 -12.42 10.66 -8.76
N GLN A 55 -12.74 11.78 -8.10
CA GLN A 55 -11.73 12.69 -7.53
C GLN A 55 -11.30 12.18 -6.16
N PHE A 56 -10.28 12.79 -5.55
CA PHE A 56 -9.73 12.35 -4.25
C PHE A 56 -10.80 12.09 -3.19
N TYR A 57 -11.65 13.07 -2.89
CA TYR A 57 -12.73 12.90 -1.90
C TYR A 57 -13.73 11.79 -2.27
N GLY A 58 -14.09 11.70 -3.56
CA GLY A 58 -14.98 10.65 -4.06
C GLY A 58 -14.37 9.25 -3.90
N LEU A 59 -13.06 9.12 -4.10
CA LEU A 59 -12.31 7.89 -3.90
C LEU A 59 -12.29 7.47 -2.43
N LEU A 60 -12.03 8.40 -1.50
CA LEU A 60 -12.06 8.13 -0.07
C LEU A 60 -13.44 7.60 0.36
N LYS A 61 -14.50 8.30 -0.01
CA LYS A 61 -15.88 7.89 0.25
C LYS A 61 -16.19 6.52 -0.35
N GLU A 62 -15.75 6.29 -1.58
CA GLU A 62 -15.96 5.02 -2.26
C GLU A 62 -15.25 3.85 -1.55
N CYS A 63 -14.03 4.08 -1.11
CA CYS A 63 -13.26 3.09 -0.36
C CYS A 63 -14.00 2.68 0.91
N VAL A 64 -14.41 3.67 1.71
CA VAL A 64 -15.12 3.45 2.99
C VAL A 64 -16.45 2.70 2.79
N LEU A 65 -17.23 3.06 1.77
CA LEU A 65 -18.57 2.51 1.59
C LEU A 65 -18.61 1.15 0.88
N HIS A 66 -17.63 0.85 0.03
CA HIS A 66 -17.76 -0.22 -0.96
C HIS A 66 -16.59 -1.19 -1.03
N VAL A 67 -15.45 -0.90 -0.40
CA VAL A 67 -14.36 -1.87 -0.28
C VAL A 67 -14.59 -2.69 0.98
N GLY A 68 -14.76 -4.00 0.80
CA GLY A 68 -14.91 -4.96 1.90
C GLY A 68 -13.94 -6.13 1.79
N CYS A 69 -12.92 -6.03 0.93
CA CYS A 69 -11.87 -7.01 0.79
C CYS A 69 -10.62 -6.40 0.14
N VAL A 70 -9.44 -6.90 0.54
CA VAL A 70 -8.13 -6.59 -0.05
C VAL A 70 -7.69 -7.80 -0.87
N GLY A 71 -7.16 -7.61 -2.06
CA GLY A 71 -6.77 -8.71 -2.96
C GLY A 71 -6.94 -8.32 -4.42
N THR A 72 -6.43 -9.12 -5.35
CA THR A 72 -6.40 -8.74 -6.78
C THR A 72 -7.68 -9.08 -7.51
N TYR A 73 -8.10 -10.34 -7.39
CA TYR A 73 -9.20 -10.92 -8.15
C TYR A 73 -10.25 -11.49 -7.21
N GLU A 74 -11.52 -11.22 -7.50
CA GLU A 74 -12.65 -11.75 -6.72
C GLU A 74 -12.90 -13.24 -6.98
N ASN A 75 -12.40 -13.77 -8.11
CA ASN A 75 -12.61 -15.15 -8.52
C ASN A 75 -11.32 -15.87 -8.92
N SER A 76 -11.32 -17.20 -8.77
CA SER A 76 -10.16 -18.04 -9.09
C SER A 76 -9.77 -18.02 -10.58
N ALA A 77 -10.72 -17.72 -11.46
CA ALA A 77 -10.48 -17.55 -12.90
C ALA A 77 -9.73 -16.25 -13.25
N LYS A 78 -9.46 -15.36 -12.28
CA LYS A 78 -8.78 -14.07 -12.47
C LYS A 78 -9.41 -13.20 -13.55
N THR A 79 -10.74 -13.26 -13.71
CA THR A 79 -11.47 -12.47 -14.71
C THR A 79 -12.07 -11.19 -14.13
N LYS A 80 -12.35 -11.18 -12.82
CA LYS A 80 -12.95 -10.04 -12.14
C LYS A 80 -11.98 -9.47 -11.11
N THR A 81 -11.56 -8.23 -11.31
CA THR A 81 -10.71 -7.50 -10.35
C THR A 81 -11.53 -7.01 -9.16
N THR A 82 -10.91 -6.92 -7.99
CA THR A 82 -11.56 -6.30 -6.82
C THR A 82 -11.69 -4.79 -7.00
N LYS A 83 -12.62 -4.19 -6.24
CA LYS A 83 -12.71 -2.72 -6.15
C LYS A 83 -11.47 -2.10 -5.54
N PHE A 84 -10.79 -2.79 -4.63
CA PHE A 84 -9.57 -2.32 -3.98
C PHE A 84 -8.49 -1.96 -5.02
N VAL A 85 -8.19 -2.87 -5.96
CA VAL A 85 -7.19 -2.60 -7.01
C VAL A 85 -7.67 -1.54 -7.99
N ALA A 86 -8.97 -1.50 -8.30
CA ALA A 86 -9.52 -0.45 -9.16
C ALA A 86 -9.36 0.95 -8.53
N LEU A 87 -9.62 1.08 -7.23
CA LEU A 87 -9.39 2.33 -6.51
C LEU A 87 -7.90 2.65 -6.36
N LEU A 88 -7.04 1.66 -6.17
CA LEU A 88 -5.59 1.86 -6.15
C LEU A 88 -5.07 2.40 -7.49
N LEU A 89 -5.50 1.83 -8.62
CA LEU A 89 -5.16 2.36 -9.95
C LEU A 89 -5.64 3.80 -10.10
N ARG A 90 -6.85 4.11 -9.62
CA ARG A 90 -7.36 5.47 -9.65
C ARG A 90 -6.55 6.41 -8.78
N LEU A 91 -6.14 5.98 -7.59
CA LEU A 91 -5.31 6.74 -6.67
C LEU A 91 -3.95 7.09 -7.29
N LEU A 92 -3.32 6.14 -8.00
CA LEU A 92 -2.05 6.37 -8.72
C LEU A 92 -2.17 7.40 -9.87
N GLN A 93 -3.38 7.57 -10.44
CA GLN A 93 -3.66 8.57 -11.48
C GLN A 93 -3.93 9.97 -10.94
N LEU A 94 -4.27 10.12 -9.66
CA LEU A 94 -4.58 11.43 -9.09
C LEU A 94 -3.32 12.32 -9.01
N ALA A 95 -3.53 13.60 -8.71
CA ALA A 95 -2.44 14.53 -8.44
C ALA A 95 -1.65 14.11 -7.20
N GLU A 96 -0.49 14.74 -6.98
CA GLU A 96 0.26 14.55 -5.74
C GLU A 96 -0.61 14.91 -4.53
N ILE A 97 -0.60 14.03 -3.53
CA ILE A 97 -1.33 14.19 -2.29
C ILE A 97 -0.31 14.68 -1.26
N PRO A 98 -0.61 15.73 -0.49
CA PRO A 98 0.26 16.19 0.58
C PRO A 98 0.66 15.06 1.54
N LYS A 99 1.94 14.99 1.91
CA LYS A 99 2.48 13.87 2.72
C LYS A 99 1.80 13.74 4.08
N ASP A 100 1.49 14.86 4.72
CA ASP A 100 0.75 14.94 5.99
C ASP A 100 -0.64 14.31 5.88
N VAL A 101 -1.35 14.54 4.77
CA VAL A 101 -2.64 13.92 4.50
C VAL A 101 -2.49 12.40 4.31
N VAL A 102 -1.45 11.96 3.60
CA VAL A 102 -1.17 10.53 3.43
C VAL A 102 -0.84 9.85 4.75
N GLU A 103 0.01 10.48 5.58
CA GLU A 103 0.36 9.98 6.92
C GLU A 103 -0.89 9.85 7.80
N TRP A 104 -1.75 10.87 7.80
CA TRP A 104 -3.03 10.82 8.52
C TRP A 104 -3.96 9.72 8.00
N LEU A 105 -3.97 9.42 6.69
CA LEU A 105 -4.77 8.34 6.12
C LEU A 105 -4.21 6.94 6.38
N VAL A 106 -2.94 6.82 6.77
CA VAL A 106 -2.33 5.54 7.16
C VAL A 106 -2.50 5.29 8.65
N VAL A 107 -2.08 6.27 9.47
CA VAL A 107 -1.92 6.13 10.93
C VAL A 107 -3.07 6.77 11.71
N GLY A 108 -3.83 7.67 11.10
CA GLY A 108 -4.89 8.39 11.78
C GLY A 108 -6.05 7.49 12.21
N ASP A 109 -6.66 7.84 13.35
CA ASP A 109 -7.83 7.14 13.88
C ASP A 109 -9.11 7.60 13.18
N HIS A 110 -9.32 7.11 11.97
CA HIS A 110 -10.55 7.32 11.20
C HIS A 110 -11.44 6.06 11.16
N GLY A 111 -11.10 4.99 11.88
CA GLY A 111 -11.92 3.78 12.04
C GLY A 111 -12.20 3.00 10.75
N HIS A 112 -11.37 3.13 9.71
CA HIS A 112 -11.61 2.51 8.40
C HIS A 112 -10.40 1.71 7.88
N VAL A 113 -10.31 0.46 8.31
CA VAL A 113 -9.20 -0.46 8.02
C VAL A 113 -8.82 -0.59 6.54
N TYR A 114 -9.80 -0.68 5.63
CA TYR A 114 -9.54 -0.81 4.20
C TYR A 114 -8.97 0.47 3.58
N LEU A 115 -9.31 1.63 4.15
CA LEU A 115 -8.74 2.90 3.75
C LEU A 115 -7.27 2.96 4.17
N SER A 116 -6.98 2.59 5.42
CA SER A 116 -5.61 2.51 5.94
C SER A 116 -4.75 1.61 5.06
N VAL A 117 -5.23 0.39 4.76
CA VAL A 117 -4.50 -0.56 3.89
C VAL A 117 -4.31 0.00 2.47
N LEU A 118 -5.30 0.68 1.90
CA LEU A 118 -5.16 1.30 0.57
C LEU A 118 -4.02 2.33 0.55
N PHE A 119 -3.92 3.15 1.59
CA PHE A 119 -2.86 4.16 1.71
C PHE A 119 -1.51 3.57 2.12
N MET A 120 -1.47 2.49 2.90
CA MET A 120 -0.23 1.73 3.16
C MET A 120 0.40 1.22 1.87
N VAL A 121 -0.42 0.63 0.99
CA VAL A 121 0.03 0.17 -0.33
C VAL A 121 0.47 1.36 -1.20
N TYR A 122 -0.28 2.47 -1.18
CA TYR A 122 0.09 3.67 -1.90
C TYR A 122 1.46 4.23 -1.46
N VAL A 123 1.70 4.35 -0.15
CA VAL A 123 2.99 4.77 0.42
C VAL A 123 4.08 3.84 -0.08
N ARG A 124 3.86 2.51 0.04
CA ARG A 124 4.84 1.51 -0.35
C ARG A 124 5.23 1.55 -1.84
N LEU A 125 4.31 1.98 -2.70
CA LEU A 125 4.51 2.08 -4.15
C LEU A 125 5.06 3.43 -4.62
N VAL A 126 4.69 4.53 -3.95
CA VAL A 126 4.92 5.89 -4.46
C VAL A 126 6.06 6.61 -3.74
N PHE A 127 6.31 6.32 -2.45
CA PHE A 127 7.33 7.03 -1.70
C PHE A 127 8.72 6.56 -2.12
N GLU A 128 9.64 7.51 -2.32
CA GLU A 128 11.01 7.21 -2.75
C GLU A 128 11.96 6.98 -1.57
N ASP A 129 11.69 7.59 -0.42
CA ASP A 129 12.50 7.43 0.78
C ASP A 129 12.11 6.17 1.55
N SER A 130 13.02 5.21 1.61
CA SER A 130 12.84 3.96 2.36
C SER A 130 12.69 4.22 3.87
N ALA A 131 13.35 5.24 4.43
CA ALA A 131 13.28 5.54 5.86
C ALA A 131 11.88 6.03 6.26
N GLU A 132 11.26 6.90 5.45
CA GLU A 132 9.87 7.33 5.64
C GLU A 132 8.89 6.16 5.58
N ILE A 133 9.08 5.22 4.65
CA ILE A 133 8.22 4.03 4.52
C ILE A 133 8.27 3.17 5.77
N TRP A 134 9.48 2.86 6.28
CA TRP A 134 9.64 2.12 7.54
C TRP A 134 8.92 2.85 8.68
N LYS A 135 9.21 4.14 8.89
CA LYS A 135 8.60 4.92 10.00
C LYS A 135 7.07 4.92 9.96
N LEU A 136 6.45 4.99 8.77
CA LEU A 136 5.00 5.00 8.64
C LEU A 136 4.37 3.61 8.84
N LEU A 137 4.92 2.58 8.19
CA LEU A 137 4.34 1.24 8.24
C LEU A 137 4.56 0.56 9.60
N GLU A 138 5.65 0.86 10.29
CA GLU A 138 5.92 0.28 11.62
C GLU A 138 4.94 0.73 12.69
N ARG A 139 4.39 1.95 12.57
CA ARG A 139 3.34 2.42 13.46
C ARG A 139 2.08 1.57 13.38
N LYS A 140 1.87 0.85 12.26
CA LYS A 140 0.74 -0.06 12.06
C LYS A 140 0.93 -1.45 12.68
N TYR A 141 2.12 -1.77 13.20
CA TYR A 141 2.33 -3.05 13.88
C TYR A 141 1.52 -3.22 15.18
N ASN A 142 1.01 -2.12 15.75
CA ASN A 142 0.18 -2.17 16.94
C ASN A 142 -1.32 -2.34 16.64
N GLU A 143 -1.69 -2.38 15.35
CA GLU A 143 -3.09 -2.46 14.92
C GLU A 143 -3.41 -3.88 14.46
N TYR A 144 -4.18 -4.60 15.28
CA TYR A 144 -4.54 -6.00 15.05
C TYR A 144 -5.95 -6.18 14.47
N ASP A 145 -6.46 -5.15 13.77
CA ASP A 145 -7.79 -5.23 13.18
C ASP A 145 -7.83 -6.22 12.01
N LYS A 146 -8.95 -6.94 11.91
CA LYS A 146 -9.14 -7.96 10.88
C LYS A 146 -9.57 -7.34 9.57
N VAL A 147 -8.91 -7.79 8.51
CA VAL A 147 -9.16 -7.40 7.12
C VAL A 147 -9.46 -8.66 6.32
N ARG A 148 -10.55 -8.60 5.55
CA ARG A 148 -10.86 -9.67 4.61
C ARG A 148 -9.87 -9.63 3.45
N TYR A 149 -9.10 -10.68 3.27
CA TYR A 149 -8.13 -10.85 2.20
C TYR A 149 -8.61 -11.87 1.17
N ILE A 150 -8.36 -11.63 -0.12
CA ILE A 150 -8.70 -12.55 -1.21
C ILE A 150 -7.44 -12.99 -1.91
N GLU A 151 -7.20 -14.30 -1.88
CA GLU A 151 -6.07 -14.94 -2.52
C GLU A 151 -6.56 -16.11 -3.37
N ASN A 152 -6.26 -16.09 -4.67
CA ASN A 152 -6.67 -17.14 -5.61
C ASN A 152 -8.18 -17.46 -5.61
N GLY A 153 -9.01 -16.46 -5.29
CA GLY A 153 -10.47 -16.57 -5.19
C GLY A 153 -10.97 -17.20 -3.88
N ARG A 154 -10.07 -17.48 -2.92
CA ARG A 154 -10.44 -17.84 -1.55
C ARG A 154 -10.35 -16.61 -0.66
N VAL A 155 -11.37 -16.47 0.18
CA VAL A 155 -11.43 -15.41 1.17
C VAL A 155 -10.81 -15.93 2.47
N THR A 156 -9.81 -15.23 2.97
CA THR A 156 -9.15 -15.48 4.25
C THR A 156 -9.19 -14.21 5.08
N ASP A 157 -9.08 -14.32 6.40
CA ASP A 157 -8.87 -13.15 7.26
C ASP A 157 -7.35 -12.95 7.42
N ARG A 158 -6.91 -11.70 7.33
CA ARG A 158 -5.55 -11.26 7.69
C ARG A 158 -5.65 -10.07 8.64
N HIS A 159 -4.58 -9.79 9.36
CA HIS A 159 -4.51 -8.63 10.25
C HIS A 159 -3.72 -7.47 9.60
N ILE A 160 -3.88 -6.24 10.11
CA ILE A 160 -3.23 -5.05 9.52
C ILE A 160 -1.72 -5.07 9.75
N ASP A 161 -1.26 -5.50 10.92
CA ASP A 161 0.14 -5.74 11.25
C ASP A 161 0.80 -6.75 10.30
N GLU A 162 0.12 -7.86 9.98
CA GLU A 162 0.57 -8.85 9.00
C GLU A 162 0.69 -8.24 7.59
N ILE A 163 -0.23 -7.36 7.21
CA ILE A 163 -0.19 -6.64 5.93
C ILE A 163 0.96 -5.62 5.92
N ALA A 164 1.17 -4.90 7.04
CA ALA A 164 2.28 -3.96 7.18
C ALA A 164 3.63 -4.67 7.04
N ASP A 165 3.78 -5.83 7.71
CA ASP A 165 4.97 -6.66 7.61
C ASP A 165 5.20 -7.15 6.19
N GLY A 166 4.14 -7.70 5.57
CA GLY A 166 4.18 -8.18 4.20
C GLY A 166 4.62 -7.09 3.21
N LEU A 167 4.14 -5.85 3.38
CA LEU A 167 4.56 -4.73 2.55
C LEU A 167 6.04 -4.37 2.72
N LEU A 168 6.62 -4.54 3.91
CA LEU A 168 8.02 -4.22 4.19
C LEU A 168 8.98 -5.34 3.76
N MET A 169 8.58 -6.60 3.96
CA MET A 169 9.45 -7.78 3.80
C MET A 169 9.26 -8.48 2.46
N GLU A 170 8.05 -8.55 1.92
CA GLU A 170 7.78 -9.27 0.68
C GLU A 170 8.16 -8.44 -0.56
N SER A 171 8.37 -9.14 -1.67
CA SER A 171 8.68 -8.53 -2.97
C SER A 171 7.43 -8.21 -3.80
N HIS A 172 6.30 -8.84 -3.47
CA HIS A 172 5.06 -8.71 -4.21
C HIS A 172 3.88 -8.58 -3.26
N PHE A 173 2.89 -7.78 -3.62
CA PHE A 173 1.64 -7.64 -2.89
C PHE A 173 0.49 -7.43 -3.87
N VAL A 174 -0.61 -8.19 -3.75
CA VAL A 174 -1.80 -8.06 -4.62
C VAL A 174 -1.45 -8.17 -6.11
N ASP A 175 -0.68 -9.20 -6.46
CA ASP A 175 -0.09 -9.44 -7.80
C ASP A 175 0.75 -8.27 -8.35
N MET A 176 1.15 -7.32 -7.50
CA MET A 176 2.03 -6.20 -7.85
C MET A 176 3.43 -6.36 -7.31
N THR A 177 4.41 -5.98 -8.11
CA THR A 177 5.83 -5.96 -7.77
C THR A 177 6.12 -4.68 -7.00
N LEU A 178 6.62 -4.82 -5.78
CA LEU A 178 6.93 -3.67 -4.95
C LEU A 178 8.30 -3.07 -5.33
N PRO A 179 8.45 -1.73 -5.32
CA PRO A 179 9.75 -1.09 -5.48
C PRO A 179 10.77 -1.63 -4.46
N ARG A 180 12.05 -1.71 -4.84
CA ARG A 180 13.09 -2.20 -3.93
C ARG A 180 13.25 -1.25 -2.76
N LEU A 181 13.26 -1.81 -1.56
CA LEU A 181 13.39 -1.08 -0.32
C LEU A 181 14.75 -1.38 0.32
N VAL A 182 15.39 -0.36 0.90
CA VAL A 182 16.66 -0.55 1.62
C VAL A 182 16.37 -1.24 2.95
N ARG A 183 17.06 -2.37 3.20
CA ARG A 183 16.86 -3.14 4.43
C ARG A 183 17.10 -2.26 5.66
N ARG A 184 16.29 -2.49 6.70
CA ARG A 184 16.28 -1.70 7.93
C ARG A 184 17.68 -1.50 8.54
N TRP A 185 18.43 -2.59 8.75
CA TRP A 185 19.78 -2.55 9.35
C TRP A 185 20.76 -1.63 8.61
N VAL A 186 20.62 -1.48 7.28
CA VAL A 186 21.45 -0.57 6.48
C VAL A 186 21.08 0.90 6.74
N LEU A 187 19.82 1.18 7.04
CA LEU A 187 19.34 2.53 7.37
C LEU A 187 19.75 2.91 8.79
N GLU A 188 19.74 1.95 9.72
CA GLU A 188 20.23 2.11 11.09
C GLU A 188 21.74 2.39 11.12
N GLU A 189 22.54 1.62 10.37
CA GLU A 189 23.99 1.84 10.25
C GLU A 189 24.32 3.24 9.67
N LYS A 190 23.45 3.75 8.79
CA LYS A 190 23.58 5.10 8.22
C LYS A 190 23.03 6.21 9.13
N GLY A 191 22.41 5.87 10.26
CA GLY A 191 21.76 6.82 11.16
C GLY A 191 20.53 7.52 10.54
N GLN A 192 19.96 6.97 9.46
CA GLN A 192 18.72 7.50 8.86
C GLN A 192 17.49 7.04 9.65
N LEU A 193 17.65 5.98 10.42
CA LEU A 193 16.61 5.37 11.22
C LEU A 193 17.19 4.93 12.58
N GLU A 194 16.39 5.07 13.63
CA GLU A 194 16.77 4.64 14.97
C GLU A 194 16.43 3.15 15.16
N GLU A 195 17.03 2.54 16.17
CA GLU A 195 16.68 1.17 16.55
C GLU A 195 15.18 1.09 16.87
N ARG A 196 14.55 -0.02 16.47
CA ARG A 196 13.11 -0.18 16.68
C ARG A 196 12.84 -0.45 18.15
N GLU A 197 12.16 0.46 18.81
CA GLU A 197 11.53 0.20 20.09
C GLU A 197 10.13 -0.39 19.86
N SER A 198 9.93 -1.63 20.31
CA SER A 198 8.61 -2.25 20.32
C SER A 198 7.85 -1.79 21.56
N LEU A 199 6.56 -1.45 21.44
CA LEU A 199 5.75 -1.11 22.63
C LEU A 199 5.59 -2.28 23.61
N LEU A 200 5.81 -3.51 23.13
CA LEU A 200 5.81 -4.71 23.97
C LEU A 200 7.16 -4.98 24.64
N ALA A 201 8.20 -4.21 24.31
CA ALA A 201 9.54 -4.42 24.90
C ALA A 201 9.50 -4.20 26.41
N ASP A 202 8.87 -3.10 26.85
CA ASP A 202 8.72 -2.77 28.26
C ASP A 202 7.91 -3.86 29.01
N GLU A 203 6.78 -4.30 28.43
CA GLU A 203 5.95 -5.37 29.02
C GLU A 203 6.70 -6.71 29.12
N PHE A 204 7.55 -7.01 28.14
CA PHE A 204 8.37 -8.22 28.12
C PHE A 204 9.49 -8.17 29.15
N GLU A 205 10.18 -7.04 29.27
CA GLU A 205 11.23 -6.81 30.27
C GLU A 205 10.66 -6.96 31.69
N GLU A 206 9.49 -6.37 31.97
CA GLU A 206 8.78 -6.56 33.22
C GLU A 206 8.40 -8.03 33.51
N MET A 207 8.05 -8.81 32.48
CA MET A 207 7.76 -10.24 32.66
C MET A 207 9.02 -11.03 33.01
N VAL A 208 10.14 -10.75 32.35
CA VAL A 208 11.42 -11.42 32.62
C VAL A 208 11.86 -11.15 34.06
N GLU A 209 11.82 -9.89 34.50
CA GLU A 209 12.18 -9.51 35.87
C GLU A 209 11.33 -10.25 36.93
N LYS A 210 10.02 -10.40 36.69
CA LYS A 210 9.13 -11.14 37.60
C LYS A 210 9.50 -12.62 37.67
N LEU A 211 9.80 -13.24 36.52
CA LEU A 211 10.19 -14.66 36.48
C LEU A 211 11.53 -14.90 37.18
N GLU A 212 12.51 -14.01 37.00
CA GLU A 212 13.80 -14.10 37.70
C GLU A 212 13.65 -13.95 39.22
N GLN A 213 12.76 -13.07 39.69
CA GLN A 213 12.46 -12.93 41.12
C GLN A 213 11.78 -14.20 41.68
N GLU A 214 10.89 -14.84 40.92
CA GLU A 214 10.27 -16.10 41.31
C GLU A 214 11.26 -17.28 41.36
N GLU A 215 12.24 -17.33 40.45
CA GLU A 215 13.31 -18.33 40.49
C GLU A 215 14.23 -18.13 41.70
N GLN A 216 14.63 -16.89 42.00
CA GLN A 216 15.45 -16.57 43.17
C GLN A 216 14.74 -16.89 44.50
N GLN A 217 13.42 -16.75 44.56
CA GLN A 217 12.60 -17.15 45.71
C GLN A 217 12.42 -18.67 45.85
N LYS A 218 12.54 -19.45 44.77
CA LYS A 218 12.48 -20.92 44.81
C LYS A 218 13.82 -21.55 45.16
N GLU A 219 14.93 -20.85 44.89
CA GLU A 219 16.29 -21.30 45.22
C GLU A 219 16.74 -20.91 46.64
N SER A 220 16.01 -20.02 47.32
CA SER A 220 16.21 -19.64 48.74
C SER A 220 15.34 -20.47 49.69
#